data_AF-A0A940HJ26-F1
#
_entry.id   AF-A0A940HJ26-F1
#
_cell.length_a   1.000
_cell.length_b   1.000
_cell.length_c   1.000
_cell.angle_alpha   90.00
_cell.angle_beta   90.00
_cell.angle_gamma   90.00
#
_symmetry.space_group_name_H-M   'P 1'
#
loop_
_entity.id
_entity.type
_entity.pdbx_description
1 polymer ?
#
loop_
_entity_poly.entity_id
_entity_poly.type
_entity_poly.pdbx_seq_one_letter_code
_entity_poly.pdbx_strand_id
1 'polypeptide(L)'
;MKVVHLTGTILCALLCIFTTSTIAQTSNNTSPLGKTDIHALLEAAPAVPATPQVAVTRAYGEDMVSPDPLRLQRYYEPLQEKILAAQKKFEDYSLQVQARQQAMSPDAVQKILKQPANPNAVQHAQQIQLAMSEIFARMEQLTEEYREKVKGLATEPGCFDELEAAYKQAYAEIPLVVMGEGRDKDPKAVRELILKDVELKRKRNAAELEKKAAWFTDLKAKYKLVVNDFKDLLAKHKGNINSSVEGMLNGTNTEMGLIQFEMSLMDLAARLGKISEEATEIAARIDREQFFRTRL
;
A
#
# COMPACT_ATOMS: atom_id res chain seq x y z
N MET A 1 -35.84 -60.85 -27.08
CA MET A 1 -35.38 -60.20 -28.33
C MET A 1 -34.50 -59.04 -27.91
N LYS A 2 -33.17 -59.19 -27.89
CA LYS A 2 -32.21 -58.90 -28.98
C LYS A 2 -32.22 -57.43 -29.47
N VAL A 3 -31.20 -56.68 -28.99
CA VAL A 3 -30.26 -55.71 -29.64
C VAL A 3 -30.92 -54.49 -30.35
N VAL A 4 -30.46 -53.23 -30.33
CA VAL A 4 -29.11 -52.62 -30.46
C VAL A 4 -29.15 -51.13 -30.00
N HIS A 5 -28.01 -50.63 -29.49
CA HIS A 5 -27.68 -49.22 -29.19
C HIS A 5 -27.62 -48.29 -30.43
N LEU A 6 -27.94 -47.00 -30.27
CA LEU A 6 -27.28 -45.87 -30.96
C LEU A 6 -27.58 -44.58 -30.17
N THR A 7 -26.73 -44.19 -29.21
CA THR A 7 -25.82 -43.02 -29.29
C THR A 7 -26.37 -41.80 -30.05
N GLY A 8 -26.68 -40.74 -29.29
CA GLY A 8 -27.06 -39.42 -29.80
C GLY A 8 -26.98 -38.37 -28.69
N THR A 9 -25.75 -38.08 -28.26
CA THR A 9 -25.40 -36.98 -27.36
C THR A 9 -25.75 -35.64 -28.02
N ILE A 10 -26.75 -34.92 -27.50
CA ILE A 10 -26.85 -33.47 -27.68
C ILE A 10 -27.00 -32.82 -26.31
N LEU A 11 -25.83 -32.48 -25.80
CA LEU A 11 -25.55 -31.55 -24.72
C LEU A 11 -26.09 -30.17 -25.13
N CYS A 12 -27.36 -29.87 -24.83
CA CYS A 12 -27.89 -28.52 -24.98
C CYS A 12 -27.59 -27.75 -23.69
N ALA A 13 -26.32 -27.33 -23.56
CA ALA A 13 -25.90 -26.34 -22.58
C ALA A 13 -26.62 -25.02 -22.92
N LEU A 14 -27.70 -24.72 -22.19
CA LEU A 14 -28.29 -23.39 -22.14
C LEU A 14 -27.29 -22.48 -21.43
N LEU A 15 -26.35 -21.98 -22.22
CA LEU A 15 -25.44 -20.91 -21.87
C LEU A 15 -26.31 -19.68 -21.60
N CYS A 16 -26.56 -19.38 -20.32
CA CYS A 16 -27.02 -18.07 -19.89
C CYS A 16 -25.93 -17.06 -20.26
N ILE A 17 -26.00 -16.57 -21.51
CA ILE A 17 -25.30 -15.38 -21.96
C ILE A 17 -25.91 -14.24 -21.15
N PHE A 18 -25.36 -14.01 -19.96
CA PHE A 18 -25.36 -12.67 -19.39
C PHE A 18 -24.61 -11.82 -20.41
N THR A 19 -25.37 -11.18 -21.29
CA THR A 19 -24.95 -9.98 -21.97
C THR A 19 -24.68 -8.96 -20.88
N THR A 20 -23.48 -8.99 -20.33
CA THR A 20 -22.91 -7.83 -19.67
C THR A 20 -22.91 -6.77 -20.75
N SER A 21 -23.81 -5.81 -20.59
CA SER A 21 -23.72 -4.54 -21.28
C SER A 21 -22.31 -4.02 -21.02
N THR A 22 -21.41 -4.24 -21.96
CA THR A 22 -20.20 -3.46 -22.11
C THR A 22 -20.65 -2.03 -22.38
N ILE A 23 -21.01 -1.34 -21.31
CA ILE A 23 -20.77 0.08 -21.24
C ILE A 23 -19.25 0.16 -21.27
N ALA A 24 -18.72 0.39 -22.47
CA ALA A 24 -17.45 1.05 -22.64
C ALA A 24 -17.58 2.42 -21.95
N GLN A 25 -17.46 2.43 -20.62
CA GLN A 25 -17.05 3.62 -19.92
C GLN A 25 -15.61 3.79 -20.34
N THR A 26 -15.40 4.72 -21.27
CA THR A 26 -14.17 5.47 -21.41
C THR A 26 -13.91 6.09 -20.04
N SER A 27 -13.38 5.29 -19.11
CA SER A 27 -12.98 5.76 -17.80
C SER A 27 -11.76 6.61 -18.06
N ASN A 28 -11.96 7.93 -18.10
CA ASN A 28 -10.87 8.86 -17.90
C ASN A 28 -10.28 8.52 -16.53
N ASN A 29 -9.29 7.62 -16.52
CA ASN A 29 -8.63 7.14 -15.31
C ASN A 29 -7.75 8.22 -14.69
N THR A 30 -7.59 9.36 -15.35
CA THR A 30 -7.03 10.60 -14.81
C THR A 30 -7.65 10.99 -13.46
N SER A 31 -6.94 11.85 -12.71
CA SER A 31 -7.43 12.27 -11.40
C SER A 31 -8.79 12.91 -11.61
N PRO A 32 -9.60 12.98 -10.57
CA PRO A 32 -10.93 13.56 -10.75
C PRO A 32 -10.93 15.06 -11.14
N LEU A 33 -9.84 15.81 -10.86
CA LEU A 33 -9.51 17.13 -11.45
C LEU A 33 -8.74 17.05 -12.79
N GLY A 34 -8.56 15.85 -13.33
CA GLY A 34 -7.99 15.54 -14.63
C GLY A 34 -6.46 15.43 -14.67
N LYS A 35 -5.76 15.42 -13.54
CA LYS A 35 -4.30 15.66 -13.49
C LYS A 35 -3.43 14.40 -13.45
N THR A 36 -3.85 13.39 -12.67
CA THR A 36 -3.03 12.18 -12.42
C THR A 36 -3.89 10.93 -12.26
N ASP A 37 -3.57 9.85 -12.96
CA ASP A 37 -4.24 8.57 -12.74
C ASP A 37 -3.84 7.93 -11.41
N ILE A 38 -4.62 8.19 -10.36
CA ILE A 38 -4.38 7.67 -9.00
C ILE A 38 -4.52 6.15 -8.97
N HIS A 39 -5.42 5.56 -9.77
CA HIS A 39 -5.53 4.10 -9.86
C HIS A 39 -4.26 3.49 -10.44
N ALA A 40 -3.70 4.10 -11.49
CA ALA A 40 -2.42 3.66 -12.06
C ALA A 40 -1.26 3.80 -11.07
N LEU A 41 -1.26 4.82 -10.20
CA LEU A 41 -0.28 4.94 -9.13
C LEU A 41 -0.41 3.81 -8.10
N LEU A 42 -1.65 3.51 -7.66
CA LEU A 42 -1.92 2.38 -6.78
C LEU A 42 -1.51 1.05 -7.44
N GLU A 43 -1.70 0.92 -8.76
CA GLU A 43 -1.26 -0.25 -9.50
C GLU A 43 0.25 -0.39 -9.61
N ALA A 44 0.95 0.73 -9.78
CA ALA A 44 2.40 0.76 -9.87
C ALA A 44 3.11 0.40 -8.55
N ALA A 45 2.41 0.43 -7.42
CA ALA A 45 2.98 0.05 -6.14
C ALA A 45 3.42 -1.43 -6.17
N PRO A 46 4.72 -1.72 -5.94
CA PRO A 46 5.19 -3.10 -5.93
C PRO A 46 4.48 -3.91 -4.84
N ALA A 47 4.14 -5.16 -5.17
CA ALA A 47 3.54 -6.07 -4.21
C ALA A 47 4.58 -6.58 -3.21
N VAL A 48 4.15 -6.81 -1.96
CA VAL A 48 4.92 -7.56 -0.95
C VAL A 48 5.38 -8.89 -1.56
N PRO A 49 6.65 -9.28 -1.38
CA PRO A 49 7.17 -10.51 -1.96
C PRO A 49 6.41 -11.73 -1.40
N ALA A 50 6.12 -12.71 -2.25
CA ALA A 50 5.37 -13.90 -1.84
C ALA A 50 6.19 -14.86 -0.97
N THR A 51 7.53 -14.80 -1.05
CA THR A 51 8.44 -15.68 -0.31
C THR A 51 9.67 -14.92 0.19
N PRO A 52 10.33 -15.39 1.27
CA PRO A 52 11.58 -14.82 1.74
C PRO A 52 12.68 -14.80 0.67
N GLN A 53 12.74 -15.81 -0.20
CA GLN A 53 13.73 -15.87 -1.28
C GLN A 53 13.54 -14.72 -2.27
N VAL A 54 12.30 -14.42 -2.66
CA VAL A 54 12.01 -13.27 -3.52
C VAL A 54 12.38 -11.96 -2.80
N ALA A 55 12.14 -11.88 -1.49
CA ALA A 55 12.53 -10.73 -0.70
C ALA A 55 14.06 -10.51 -0.73
N VAL A 56 14.84 -11.59 -0.56
CA VAL A 56 16.30 -11.54 -0.65
C VAL A 56 16.78 -11.14 -2.04
N THR A 57 16.21 -11.71 -3.11
CA THR A 57 16.59 -11.32 -4.48
C THR A 57 16.34 -9.84 -4.76
N ARG A 58 15.27 -9.28 -4.21
CA ARG A 58 14.97 -7.84 -4.31
C ARG A 58 15.94 -6.99 -3.47
N ALA A 59 16.20 -7.39 -2.23
CA ALA A 59 17.01 -6.59 -1.31
C ALA A 59 18.52 -6.69 -1.55
N TYR A 60 19.03 -7.88 -1.85
CA TYR A 60 20.47 -8.20 -1.89
C TYR A 60 20.93 -8.73 -3.24
N GLY A 61 20.04 -9.37 -4.01
CA GLY A 61 20.36 -9.97 -5.31
C GLY A 61 20.68 -11.46 -5.22
N GLU A 62 21.51 -11.95 -6.13
CA GLU A 62 21.91 -13.37 -6.16
C GLU A 62 22.95 -13.70 -5.09
N ASP A 63 23.73 -12.72 -4.63
CA ASP A 63 24.75 -12.89 -3.59
C ASP A 63 24.33 -12.21 -2.27
N MET A 64 24.10 -13.04 -1.24
CA MET A 64 23.82 -12.57 0.13
C MET A 64 25.08 -12.18 0.92
N VAL A 65 26.27 -12.59 0.45
CA VAL A 65 27.56 -12.37 1.12
C VAL A 65 28.03 -10.93 0.89
N SER A 66 28.04 -10.48 -0.37
CA SER A 66 28.43 -9.13 -0.76
C SER A 66 27.28 -8.39 -1.48
N PRO A 67 26.21 -8.01 -0.75
CA PRO A 67 25.04 -7.38 -1.36
C PRO A 67 25.36 -5.98 -1.91
N ASP A 68 24.69 -5.60 -2.99
CA ASP A 68 24.63 -4.20 -3.42
C ASP A 68 23.74 -3.41 -2.46
N PRO A 69 24.29 -2.42 -1.71
CA PRO A 69 23.54 -1.70 -0.68
C PRO A 69 22.39 -0.85 -1.24
N LEU A 70 22.40 -0.52 -2.53
CA LEU A 70 21.38 0.33 -3.17
C LEU A 70 20.33 -0.48 -3.93
N ARG A 71 20.42 -1.81 -3.94
CA ARG A 71 19.54 -2.65 -4.76
C ARG A 71 18.06 -2.51 -4.39
N LEU A 72 17.76 -2.55 -3.09
CA LEU A 72 16.39 -2.39 -2.60
C LEU A 72 15.82 -1.02 -3.02
N GLN A 73 16.60 0.05 -2.81
CA GLN A 73 16.20 1.40 -3.19
C GLN A 73 15.89 1.50 -4.70
N ARG A 74 16.79 1.00 -5.56
CA ARG A 74 16.58 1.01 -7.03
C ARG A 74 15.36 0.20 -7.46
N TYR A 75 14.97 -0.83 -6.69
CA TYR A 75 13.76 -1.60 -6.98
C TYR A 75 12.48 -0.77 -6.75
N TYR A 76 12.48 0.12 -5.75
CA TYR A 76 11.32 0.97 -5.42
C TYR A 76 11.37 2.37 -6.07
N GLU A 77 12.52 2.81 -6.56
CA GLU A 77 12.75 4.09 -7.25
C GLU A 77 11.73 4.38 -8.38
N PRO A 78 11.36 3.44 -9.27
CA PRO A 78 10.38 3.73 -10.33
C PRO A 78 9.00 4.14 -9.82
N LEU A 79 8.58 3.66 -8.64
CA LEU A 79 7.33 4.12 -8.01
C LEU A 79 7.52 5.54 -7.46
N GLN A 80 8.62 5.80 -6.78
CA GLN A 80 8.92 7.11 -6.19
C GLN A 80 8.96 8.19 -7.26
N GLU A 81 9.61 7.93 -8.40
CA GLU A 81 9.64 8.84 -9.55
C GLU A 81 8.23 9.13 -10.09
N LYS A 82 7.37 8.11 -10.21
CA LYS A 82 5.98 8.30 -10.65
C LYS A 82 5.18 9.16 -9.69
N ILE A 83 5.36 8.98 -8.38
CA ILE A 83 4.69 9.76 -7.35
C ILE A 83 5.19 11.21 -7.38
N LEU A 84 6.50 11.44 -7.45
CA LEU A 84 7.09 12.77 -7.55
C LEU A 84 6.63 13.50 -8.81
N ALA A 85 6.60 12.82 -9.95
CA ALA A 85 6.09 13.38 -11.20
C ALA A 85 4.60 13.75 -11.10
N ALA A 86 3.81 12.94 -10.38
CA ALA A 86 2.41 13.24 -10.11
C ALA A 86 2.23 14.43 -9.16
N GLN A 87 2.98 14.47 -8.06
CA GLN A 87 2.97 15.58 -7.10
C GLN A 87 3.35 16.90 -7.76
N LYS A 88 4.40 16.91 -8.60
CA LYS A 88 4.82 18.10 -9.35
C LYS A 88 3.70 18.68 -10.23
N LYS A 89 2.91 17.83 -10.89
CA LYS A 89 1.75 18.29 -11.68
C LYS A 89 0.71 19.03 -10.83
N PHE A 90 0.52 18.61 -9.58
CA PHE A 90 -0.39 19.28 -8.65
C PHE A 90 0.22 20.54 -8.06
N GLU A 91 1.52 20.56 -7.77
CA GLU A 91 2.23 21.77 -7.36
C GLU A 91 2.13 22.85 -8.43
N ASP A 92 2.45 22.52 -9.69
CA ASP A 92 2.33 23.44 -10.82
C ASP A 92 0.89 23.96 -10.98
N TYR A 93 -0.11 23.09 -10.75
CA TYR A 93 -1.51 23.48 -10.80
C TYR A 93 -1.90 24.41 -9.64
N SER A 94 -1.50 24.07 -8.42
CA SER A 94 -1.73 24.89 -7.22
C SER A 94 -1.13 26.29 -7.39
N LEU A 95 0.08 26.39 -7.94
CA LEU A 95 0.73 27.66 -8.26
C LEU A 95 -0.08 28.48 -9.29
N GLN A 96 -0.64 27.84 -10.32
CA GLN A 96 -1.51 28.53 -11.28
C GLN A 96 -2.79 29.06 -10.62
N VAL A 97 -3.38 28.29 -9.71
CA VAL A 97 -4.57 28.71 -8.95
C VAL A 97 -4.23 29.90 -8.04
N GLN A 98 -3.08 29.86 -7.35
CA GLN A 98 -2.60 30.97 -6.52
C GLN A 98 -2.27 32.22 -7.35
N ALA A 99 -1.64 32.08 -8.53
CA ALA A 99 -1.34 33.22 -9.39
C ALA A 99 -2.60 33.96 -9.86
N ARG A 100 -3.71 33.24 -10.11
CA ARG A 100 -5.02 33.85 -10.42
C ARG A 100 -5.57 34.68 -9.26
N GLN A 101 -5.28 34.31 -8.01
CA GLN A 101 -5.68 35.08 -6.83
C GLN A 101 -4.91 36.40 -6.76
N GLN A 102 -3.60 36.34 -6.97
CA GLN A 102 -2.71 37.51 -6.87
C GLN A 102 -2.93 38.53 -7.99
N ALA A 103 -3.57 38.13 -9.10
CA ALA A 103 -3.89 39.01 -10.22
C ALA A 103 -5.07 39.96 -9.97
N MET A 104 -5.78 39.86 -8.83
CA MET A 104 -6.90 40.76 -8.54
C MET A 104 -6.45 42.12 -8.00
N SER A 105 -7.15 43.19 -8.41
CA SER A 105 -6.91 44.52 -7.85
C SER A 105 -7.40 44.63 -6.39
N PRO A 106 -6.74 45.45 -5.55
CA PRO A 106 -7.19 45.68 -4.17
C PRO A 106 -8.65 46.13 -4.06
N ASP A 107 -9.13 46.96 -5.00
CA ASP A 107 -10.52 47.43 -5.04
C ASP A 107 -11.51 46.29 -5.31
N ALA A 108 -11.16 45.35 -6.18
CA ALA A 108 -11.99 44.18 -6.48
C ALA A 108 -12.06 43.24 -5.27
N VAL A 109 -10.93 43.00 -4.58
CA VAL A 109 -10.88 42.23 -3.33
C VAL A 109 -11.79 42.85 -2.28
N GLN A 110 -11.67 44.16 -2.05
CA GLN A 110 -12.44 44.85 -1.02
C GLN A 110 -13.94 44.87 -1.31
N LYS A 111 -14.33 44.92 -2.59
CA LYS A 111 -15.74 44.81 -3.01
C LYS A 111 -16.31 43.42 -2.71
N ILE A 112 -15.56 42.36 -2.99
CA ILE A 112 -15.97 40.97 -2.74
C ILE A 112 -16.11 40.70 -1.23
N LEU A 113 -15.14 41.12 -0.42
CA LEU A 113 -15.16 40.91 1.03
C LEU A 113 -16.33 41.61 1.74
N LYS A 114 -16.93 42.63 1.12
CA LYS A 114 -18.12 43.33 1.63
C LYS A 114 -19.44 42.64 1.24
N GLN A 115 -19.41 41.68 0.32
CA GLN A 115 -20.59 40.94 -0.09
C GLN A 115 -20.77 39.71 0.80
N PRO A 116 -21.98 39.47 1.37
CA PRO A 116 -22.23 38.25 2.12
C PRO A 116 -22.12 37.04 1.18
N ALA A 117 -21.48 35.98 1.66
CA ALA A 117 -21.38 34.74 0.92
C ALA A 117 -22.77 34.16 0.60
N ASN A 118 -22.96 33.62 -0.61
CA ASN A 118 -24.21 32.98 -1.00
C ASN A 118 -24.48 31.76 -0.08
N PRO A 119 -25.60 31.72 0.67
CA PRO A 119 -25.91 30.62 1.59
C PRO A 119 -25.91 29.23 0.94
N ASN A 120 -26.35 29.12 -0.31
CA ASN A 120 -26.34 27.85 -1.04
C ASN A 120 -24.91 27.41 -1.37
N ALA A 121 -24.03 28.35 -1.74
CA ALA A 121 -22.63 28.06 -2.00
C ALA A 121 -21.90 27.62 -0.72
N VAL A 122 -22.21 28.25 0.41
CA VAL A 122 -21.71 27.84 1.73
C VAL A 122 -22.17 26.43 2.07
N GLN A 123 -23.46 26.12 1.90
CA GLN A 123 -24.01 24.80 2.17
C GLN A 123 -23.36 23.70 1.30
N HIS A 124 -23.17 23.97 0.01
CA HIS A 124 -22.51 23.02 -0.89
C HIS A 124 -21.03 22.81 -0.54
N ALA A 125 -20.30 23.87 -0.22
CA ALA A 125 -18.92 23.76 0.24
C ALA A 125 -18.81 22.92 1.51
N GLN A 126 -19.71 23.12 2.48
CA GLN A 126 -19.78 22.32 3.70
C GLN A 126 -20.08 20.84 3.42
N GLN A 127 -21.02 20.54 2.51
CA GLN A 127 -21.34 19.16 2.14
C GLN A 127 -20.15 18.44 1.50
N ILE A 128 -19.44 19.12 0.59
CA ILE A 128 -18.24 18.56 -0.05
C ILE A 128 -17.14 18.34 0.99
N GLN A 129 -16.92 19.31 1.89
CA GLN A 129 -15.94 19.20 2.97
C GLN A 129 -16.23 18.04 3.92
N LEU A 130 -17.50 17.86 4.31
CA LEU A 130 -17.92 16.75 5.18
C LEU A 130 -17.65 15.40 4.51
N ALA A 131 -18.05 15.24 3.25
CA ALA A 131 -17.83 14.00 2.53
C ALA A 131 -16.33 13.71 2.30
N MET A 132 -15.52 14.73 1.99
CA MET A 132 -14.06 14.57 1.94
C MET A 132 -13.51 14.12 3.30
N SER A 133 -13.97 14.71 4.40
CA SER A 133 -13.55 14.32 5.75
C SER A 133 -13.89 12.85 6.07
N GLU A 134 -15.06 12.38 5.63
CA GLU A 134 -15.47 10.97 5.82
C GLU A 134 -14.56 10.01 5.02
N ILE A 135 -14.25 10.36 3.76
CA ILE A 135 -13.33 9.56 2.93
C ILE A 135 -11.92 9.58 3.53
N PHE A 136 -11.45 10.73 4.03
CA PHE A 136 -10.15 10.84 4.71
C PHE A 136 -10.08 9.97 5.96
N ALA A 137 -11.12 10.02 6.80
CA ALA A 137 -11.20 9.20 8.01
C ALA A 137 -11.12 7.71 7.68
N ARG A 138 -11.79 7.29 6.59
CA ARG A 138 -11.70 5.92 6.08
C ARG A 138 -10.28 5.56 5.62
N MET A 139 -9.57 6.45 4.93
CA MET A 139 -8.16 6.22 4.54
C MET A 139 -7.26 5.94 5.75
N GLU A 140 -7.37 6.76 6.79
CA GLU A 140 -6.54 6.61 7.99
C GLU A 140 -6.95 5.38 8.80
N GLN A 141 -8.25 5.09 8.91
CA GLN A 141 -8.73 3.86 9.54
C GLN A 141 -8.15 2.61 8.86
N LEU A 142 -8.20 2.54 7.52
CA LEU A 142 -7.64 1.43 6.77
C LEU A 142 -6.13 1.26 6.98
N THR A 143 -5.40 2.37 7.07
CA THR A 143 -3.96 2.37 7.35
C THR A 143 -3.70 1.80 8.75
N GLU A 144 -4.46 2.24 9.76
CA GLU A 144 -4.25 1.81 11.14
C GLU A 144 -4.68 0.36 11.35
N GLU A 145 -5.78 -0.09 10.73
CA GLU A 145 -6.19 -1.51 10.74
C GLU A 145 -5.09 -2.43 10.20
N TYR A 146 -4.43 -2.02 9.10
CA TYR A 146 -3.27 -2.77 8.58
C TYR A 146 -2.11 -2.77 9.59
N ARG A 147 -1.79 -1.61 10.16
CA ARG A 147 -0.69 -1.47 11.13
C ARG A 147 -0.90 -2.35 12.36
N GLU A 148 -2.11 -2.36 12.91
CA GLU A 148 -2.43 -3.18 14.08
C GLU A 148 -2.34 -4.68 13.78
N LYS A 149 -2.78 -5.12 12.59
CA LYS A 149 -2.56 -6.52 12.15
C LYS A 149 -1.07 -6.88 12.10
N VAL A 150 -0.23 -5.99 11.57
CA VAL A 150 1.22 -6.21 11.51
C VAL A 150 1.84 -6.24 12.89
N LYS A 151 1.48 -5.31 13.79
CA LYS A 151 1.95 -5.31 15.19
C LYS A 151 1.56 -6.59 15.91
N GLY A 152 0.34 -7.09 15.68
CA GLY A 152 -0.15 -8.34 16.26
C GLY A 152 0.71 -9.55 15.94
N LEU A 153 1.47 -9.56 14.83
CA LEU A 153 2.40 -10.66 14.52
C LEU A 153 3.49 -10.83 15.58
N ALA A 154 3.92 -9.75 16.23
CA ALA A 154 4.97 -9.82 17.25
C ALA A 154 4.51 -10.56 18.53
N THR A 155 3.19 -10.66 18.75
CA THR A 155 2.60 -11.31 19.94
C THR A 155 1.90 -12.63 19.62
N GLU A 156 1.93 -13.08 18.36
CA GLU A 156 1.40 -14.39 18.00
C GLU A 156 2.30 -15.52 18.55
N PRO A 157 1.72 -16.67 18.93
CA PRO A 157 2.50 -17.85 19.30
C PRO A 157 3.52 -18.25 18.23
N GLY A 158 4.73 -18.55 18.65
CA GLY A 158 5.87 -18.83 17.77
C GLY A 158 6.46 -17.57 17.11
N CYS A 159 6.25 -16.38 17.68
CA CYS A 159 6.93 -15.17 17.24
C CYS A 159 8.45 -15.28 17.42
N PHE A 160 9.20 -14.39 16.76
CA PHE A 160 10.67 -14.42 16.79
C PHE A 160 11.24 -14.31 18.21
N ASP A 161 10.59 -13.57 19.11
CA ASP A 161 11.03 -13.43 20.50
C ASP A 161 10.87 -14.74 21.28
N GLU A 162 9.76 -15.47 21.09
CA GLU A 162 9.56 -16.80 21.68
C GLU A 162 10.56 -17.82 21.13
N LEU A 163 10.81 -17.80 19.81
CA LEU A 163 11.82 -18.67 19.20
C LEU A 163 13.22 -18.39 19.74
N GLU A 164 13.59 -17.12 19.90
CA GLU A 164 14.88 -16.71 20.45
C GLU A 164 15.02 -17.13 21.93
N ALA A 165 13.97 -16.97 22.73
CA ALA A 165 13.95 -17.42 24.12
C ALA A 165 14.11 -18.95 24.22
N ALA A 166 13.38 -19.69 23.38
CA ALA A 166 13.48 -21.15 23.32
C ALA A 166 14.89 -21.62 22.91
N TYR A 167 15.51 -20.95 21.93
CA TYR A 167 16.89 -21.22 21.52
C TYR A 167 17.87 -21.00 22.68
N LYS A 168 17.78 -19.86 23.38
CA LYS A 168 18.66 -19.52 24.51
C LYS A 168 18.54 -20.55 25.65
N GLN A 169 17.32 -20.96 25.97
CA GLN A 169 17.07 -21.99 26.98
C GLN A 169 17.70 -23.33 26.56
N ALA A 170 17.42 -23.80 25.34
CA ALA A 170 17.97 -25.06 24.85
C ALA A 170 19.51 -25.04 24.77
N TYR A 171 20.10 -23.90 24.38
CA TYR A 171 21.56 -23.73 24.34
C TYR A 171 22.20 -23.83 25.73
N ALA A 172 21.54 -23.28 26.75
CA ALA A 172 22.02 -23.34 28.13
C ALA A 172 22.10 -24.79 28.65
N GLU A 173 21.17 -25.66 28.23
CA GLU A 173 21.07 -27.07 28.63
C GLU A 173 22.11 -27.99 27.96
N ILE A 174 22.76 -27.56 26.87
CA ILE A 174 23.78 -28.36 26.18
C ILE A 174 24.97 -28.62 27.15
N PRO A 175 25.42 -29.87 27.34
CA PRO A 175 26.52 -30.18 28.23
C PRO A 175 27.85 -29.60 27.73
N LEU A 176 28.75 -29.30 28.66
CA LEU A 176 30.14 -28.94 28.36
C LEU A 176 30.96 -30.22 28.12
N VAL A 177 31.69 -30.26 27.02
CA VAL A 177 32.62 -31.32 26.64
C VAL A 177 34.04 -30.77 26.58
N VAL A 178 35.03 -31.64 26.75
CA VAL A 178 36.45 -31.25 26.68
C VAL A 178 36.83 -31.03 25.21
N MET A 179 37.35 -29.84 24.92
CA MET A 179 37.76 -29.40 23.59
C MET A 179 39.19 -28.86 23.69
N GLY A 180 40.19 -29.67 23.30
CA GLY A 180 41.59 -29.32 23.47
C GLY A 180 41.95 -29.10 24.95
N GLU A 181 42.45 -27.92 25.29
CA GLU A 181 42.82 -27.53 26.66
C GLU A 181 41.64 -26.92 27.46
N GLY A 182 40.48 -26.71 26.82
CA GLY A 182 39.30 -26.06 27.41
C GLY A 182 38.08 -26.97 27.52
N ARG A 183 36.99 -26.43 28.08
CA ARG A 183 35.65 -27.01 28.00
C ARG A 183 34.73 -26.05 27.27
N ASP A 184 33.99 -26.57 26.30
CA ASP A 184 33.01 -25.80 25.53
C ASP A 184 31.72 -26.61 25.38
N LYS A 185 30.63 -25.98 24.93
CA LYS A 185 29.38 -26.68 24.61
C LYS A 185 29.65 -27.73 23.53
N ASP A 186 28.99 -28.88 23.60
CA ASP A 186 29.11 -29.95 22.58
C ASP A 186 28.84 -29.38 21.17
N PRO A 187 29.86 -29.33 20.28
CA PRO A 187 29.72 -28.74 18.96
C PRO A 187 28.66 -29.42 18.09
N LYS A 188 28.44 -30.73 18.27
CA LYS A 188 27.40 -31.45 17.52
C LYS A 188 26.02 -31.02 17.96
N ALA A 189 25.77 -30.99 19.27
CA ALA A 189 24.51 -30.55 19.84
C ALA A 189 24.23 -29.06 19.52
N VAL A 190 25.26 -28.21 19.56
CA VAL A 190 25.14 -26.79 19.16
C VAL A 190 24.75 -26.68 17.70
N ARG A 191 25.41 -27.42 16.80
CA ARG A 191 25.09 -27.38 15.37
C ARG A 191 23.67 -27.86 15.07
N GLU A 192 23.24 -28.95 15.70
CA GLU A 192 21.86 -29.45 15.55
C GLU A 192 20.83 -28.43 16.05
N LEU A 193 21.10 -27.78 17.18
CA LEU A 193 20.23 -26.72 17.70
C LEU A 193 20.17 -25.51 16.75
N ILE A 194 21.30 -25.07 16.20
CA ILE A 194 21.35 -23.98 15.21
C ILE A 194 20.52 -24.32 13.98
N LEU A 195 20.67 -25.53 13.43
CA LEU A 195 19.90 -25.96 12.24
C LEU A 195 18.39 -25.97 12.52
N LYS A 196 17.98 -26.46 13.70
CA LYS A 196 16.58 -26.47 14.13
C LYS A 196 16.01 -25.05 14.30
N ASP A 197 16.75 -24.16 14.97
CA ASP A 197 16.32 -22.77 15.17
C ASP A 197 16.21 -22.00 13.83
N VAL A 198 17.19 -22.20 12.93
CA VAL A 198 17.15 -21.64 11.58
C VAL A 198 15.90 -22.10 10.81
N GLU A 199 15.56 -23.39 10.88
CA GLU A 199 14.37 -23.93 10.23
C GLU A 199 13.09 -23.27 10.78
N LEU A 200 12.97 -23.17 12.11
CA LEU A 200 11.81 -22.54 12.76
C LEU A 200 11.67 -21.06 12.38
N LYS A 201 12.76 -20.29 12.43
CA LYS A 201 12.76 -18.87 12.06
C LYS A 201 12.45 -18.65 10.59
N ARG A 202 12.93 -19.52 9.69
CA ARG A 202 12.57 -19.48 8.26
C ARG A 202 11.10 -19.77 8.02
N LYS A 203 10.54 -20.78 8.70
CA LYS A 203 9.09 -21.08 8.64
C LYS A 203 8.25 -19.91 9.14
N ARG A 204 8.63 -19.31 10.28
CA ARG A 204 7.95 -18.13 10.82
C ARG A 204 8.03 -16.94 9.87
N ASN A 205 9.20 -16.67 9.30
CA ASN A 205 9.40 -15.59 8.32
C ASN A 205 8.50 -15.76 7.09
N ALA A 206 8.44 -16.97 6.53
CA ALA A 206 7.56 -17.27 5.40
C ALA A 206 6.08 -17.06 5.74
N ALA A 207 5.63 -17.54 6.91
CA ALA A 207 4.25 -17.40 7.35
C ALA A 207 3.85 -15.93 7.62
N GLU A 208 4.71 -15.14 8.25
CA GLU A 208 4.47 -13.70 8.44
C GLU A 208 4.41 -12.95 7.11
N LEU A 209 5.29 -13.29 6.17
CA LEU A 209 5.35 -12.64 4.88
C LEU A 209 4.09 -12.94 4.04
N GLU A 210 3.59 -14.18 4.08
CA GLU A 210 2.33 -14.56 3.45
C GLU A 210 1.15 -13.75 3.98
N LYS A 211 1.03 -13.62 5.31
CA LYS A 211 0.00 -12.78 5.96
C LYS A 211 0.12 -11.32 5.51
N LYS A 212 1.33 -10.75 5.55
CA LYS A 212 1.59 -9.37 5.09
C LYS A 212 1.20 -9.17 3.63
N ALA A 213 1.51 -10.12 2.76
CA ALA A 213 1.14 -10.06 1.34
C ALA A 213 -0.38 -10.09 1.11
N ALA A 214 -1.09 -10.94 1.86
CA ALA A 214 -2.55 -10.98 1.83
C ALA A 214 -3.18 -9.66 2.32
N TRP A 215 -2.72 -9.15 3.47
CA TRP A 215 -3.23 -7.89 4.02
C TRP A 215 -2.88 -6.69 3.15
N PHE A 216 -1.71 -6.69 2.51
CA PHE A 216 -1.34 -5.67 1.53
C PHE A 216 -2.28 -5.66 0.33
N THR A 217 -2.62 -6.84 -0.18
CA THR A 217 -3.54 -6.97 -1.33
C THR A 217 -4.94 -6.48 -0.98
N ASP A 218 -5.44 -6.84 0.22
CA ASP A 218 -6.69 -6.32 0.77
C ASP A 218 -6.66 -4.79 0.93
N LEU A 219 -5.59 -4.25 1.51
CA LEU A 219 -5.42 -2.81 1.70
C LEU A 219 -5.40 -2.05 0.35
N LYS A 220 -4.64 -2.54 -0.63
CA LYS A 220 -4.61 -1.97 -1.98
C LYS A 220 -6.01 -1.97 -2.63
N ALA A 221 -6.76 -3.06 -2.48
CA ALA A 221 -8.13 -3.12 -2.98
C ALA A 221 -9.05 -2.10 -2.28
N LYS A 222 -8.94 -1.94 -0.97
CA LYS A 222 -9.72 -0.95 -0.20
C LYS A 222 -9.33 0.49 -0.53
N TYR A 223 -8.06 0.79 -0.76
CA TYR A 223 -7.63 2.11 -1.25
C TYR A 223 -8.21 2.45 -2.63
N LYS A 224 -8.37 1.48 -3.52
CA LYS A 224 -9.07 1.73 -4.79
C LYS A 224 -10.53 2.11 -4.58
N LEU A 225 -11.21 1.50 -3.60
CA LEU A 225 -12.58 1.85 -3.24
C LEU A 225 -12.66 3.28 -2.71
N VAL A 226 -11.70 3.71 -1.88
CA VAL A 226 -11.60 5.12 -1.44
C VAL A 226 -11.46 6.07 -2.64
N VAL A 227 -10.61 5.75 -3.62
CA VAL A 227 -10.47 6.57 -4.83
C VAL A 227 -11.77 6.61 -5.62
N ASN A 228 -12.54 5.52 -5.64
CA ASN A 228 -13.87 5.49 -6.28
C ASN A 228 -14.90 6.31 -5.50
N ASP A 229 -14.93 6.23 -4.17
CA ASP A 229 -15.81 7.05 -3.32
C ASP A 229 -15.57 8.55 -3.61
N PHE A 230 -14.31 8.94 -3.82
CA PHE A 230 -13.96 10.31 -4.18
C PHE A 230 -14.37 10.68 -5.62
N LYS A 231 -14.25 9.76 -6.59
CA LYS A 231 -14.77 9.96 -7.96
C LYS A 231 -16.29 10.16 -7.95
N ASP A 232 -17.00 9.38 -7.15
CA ASP A 232 -18.46 9.47 -7.00
C ASP A 232 -18.88 10.78 -6.34
N LEU A 233 -18.14 11.24 -5.32
CA LEU A 233 -18.32 12.55 -4.71
C LEU A 233 -18.24 13.66 -5.78
N LEU A 234 -17.22 13.62 -6.62
CA LEU A 234 -17.01 14.64 -7.65
C LEU A 234 -18.04 14.57 -8.77
N ALA A 235 -18.48 13.38 -9.16
CA ALA A 235 -19.59 13.24 -10.09
C ALA A 235 -20.89 13.85 -9.51
N LYS A 236 -21.19 13.56 -8.24
CA LYS A 236 -22.38 14.06 -7.53
C LYS A 236 -22.38 15.58 -7.36
N HIS A 237 -21.22 16.18 -7.12
CA HIS A 237 -21.09 17.61 -6.82
C HIS A 237 -20.51 18.45 -7.96
N LYS A 238 -20.35 17.89 -9.18
CA LYS A 238 -19.68 18.56 -10.31
C LYS A 238 -20.17 19.98 -10.60
N GLY A 239 -21.48 20.21 -10.55
CA GLY A 239 -22.09 21.53 -10.80
C GLY A 239 -21.86 22.56 -9.69
N ASN A 240 -21.39 22.12 -8.53
CA ASN A 240 -21.17 22.92 -7.33
C ASN A 240 -19.67 23.12 -7.01
N ILE A 241 -18.77 22.59 -7.85
CA ILE A 241 -17.34 22.81 -7.70
C ILE A 241 -17.05 24.26 -8.08
N ASN A 242 -16.64 25.05 -7.09
CA ASN A 242 -16.37 26.47 -7.25
C ASN A 242 -14.86 26.73 -7.31
N SER A 243 -14.39 27.22 -8.47
CA SER A 243 -13.01 27.67 -8.74
C SER A 243 -12.87 29.19 -8.76
N SER A 244 -13.94 29.94 -8.45
CA SER A 244 -13.93 31.41 -8.54
C SER A 244 -13.08 32.03 -7.42
N VAL A 245 -12.45 33.17 -7.73
CA VAL A 245 -11.69 33.96 -6.74
C VAL A 245 -12.62 34.55 -5.68
N GLU A 246 -13.87 34.86 -6.04
CA GLU A 246 -14.92 35.25 -5.09
C GLU A 246 -15.18 34.14 -4.07
N GLY A 247 -15.33 32.90 -4.55
CA GLY A 247 -15.48 31.74 -3.68
C GLY A 247 -14.29 31.55 -2.75
N MET A 248 -13.07 31.84 -3.22
CA MET A 248 -11.85 31.73 -2.41
C MET A 248 -11.85 32.73 -1.26
N LEU A 249 -12.18 34.00 -1.53
CA LEU A 249 -12.21 35.05 -0.51
C LEU A 249 -13.33 34.85 0.51
N ASN A 250 -14.45 34.28 0.07
CA ASN A 250 -15.63 34.05 0.92
C ASN A 250 -15.67 32.64 1.54
N GLY A 251 -14.59 31.86 1.41
CA GLY A 251 -14.47 30.52 2.01
C GLY A 251 -15.39 29.44 1.41
N THR A 252 -15.92 29.66 0.21
CA THR A 252 -16.77 28.71 -0.53
C THR A 252 -16.05 28.06 -1.72
N ASN A 253 -14.75 28.29 -1.87
CA ASN A 253 -13.94 27.60 -2.86
C ASN A 253 -13.70 26.15 -2.45
N THR A 254 -14.17 25.25 -3.29
CA THR A 254 -14.02 23.81 -3.07
C THR A 254 -12.83 23.25 -3.84
N GLU A 255 -12.37 23.95 -4.88
CA GLU A 255 -11.26 23.49 -5.74
C GLU A 255 -9.95 23.31 -4.96
N MET A 256 -9.57 24.26 -4.11
CA MET A 256 -8.35 24.15 -3.31
C MET A 256 -8.38 22.97 -2.33
N GLY A 257 -9.53 22.73 -1.69
CA GLY A 257 -9.73 21.58 -0.82
C GLY A 257 -9.64 20.25 -1.58
N LEU A 258 -10.23 20.20 -2.77
CA LEU A 258 -10.16 19.04 -3.65
C LEU A 258 -8.74 18.76 -4.16
N ILE A 259 -7.95 19.79 -4.46
CA ILE A 259 -6.53 19.67 -4.82
C ILE A 259 -5.75 19.00 -3.69
N GLN A 260 -5.89 19.52 -2.47
CA GLN A 260 -5.20 18.97 -1.29
C GLN A 260 -5.63 17.51 -1.03
N PHE A 261 -6.91 17.23 -1.21
CA PHE A 261 -7.45 15.88 -1.06
C PHE A 261 -6.87 14.91 -2.09
N GLU A 262 -6.79 15.30 -3.37
CA GLU A 262 -6.16 14.49 -4.41
C GLU A 262 -4.68 14.22 -4.12
N MET A 263 -3.96 15.19 -3.53
CA MET A 263 -2.60 14.96 -3.06
C MET A 263 -2.54 13.88 -1.97
N SER A 264 -3.44 13.92 -0.98
CA SER A 264 -3.54 12.87 0.03
C SER A 264 -3.88 11.49 -0.56
N LEU A 265 -4.67 11.43 -1.64
CA LEU A 265 -4.95 10.17 -2.34
C LEU A 265 -3.71 9.62 -3.08
N MET A 266 -2.85 10.48 -3.62
CA MET A 266 -1.58 10.04 -4.23
C MET A 266 -0.64 9.41 -3.18
N ASP A 267 -0.65 9.93 -1.95
CA ASP A 267 0.16 9.38 -0.85
C ASP A 267 -0.23 7.95 -0.48
N LEU A 268 -1.43 7.47 -0.84
CA LEU A 268 -1.82 6.07 -0.65
C LEU A 268 -0.88 5.13 -1.43
N ALA A 269 -0.47 5.50 -2.65
CA ALA A 269 0.48 4.72 -3.43
C ALA A 269 1.88 4.74 -2.78
N ALA A 270 2.30 5.88 -2.23
CA ALA A 270 3.54 6.00 -1.48
C ALA A 270 3.55 5.08 -0.25
N ARG A 271 2.44 5.08 0.50
CA ARG A 271 2.24 4.21 1.68
C ARG A 271 2.32 2.74 1.30
N LEU A 272 1.66 2.32 0.21
CA LEU A 272 1.77 0.94 -0.28
C LEU A 272 3.23 0.60 -0.66
N GLY A 273 3.93 1.48 -1.39
CA GLY A 273 5.34 1.30 -1.72
C GLY A 273 6.19 1.05 -0.48
N LYS A 274 6.07 1.91 0.53
CA LYS A 274 6.78 1.81 1.81
C LYS A 274 6.45 0.51 2.56
N ILE A 275 5.18 0.13 2.63
CA ILE A 275 4.77 -1.13 3.27
C ILE A 275 5.44 -2.34 2.59
N SER A 276 5.45 -2.37 1.26
CA SER A 276 6.10 -3.45 0.51
C SER A 276 7.61 -3.45 0.72
N GLU A 277 8.24 -2.28 0.74
CA GLU A 277 9.67 -2.10 0.99
C GLU A 277 10.07 -2.61 2.36
N GLU A 278 9.40 -2.16 3.43
CA GLU A 278 9.66 -2.60 4.81
C GLU A 278 9.47 -4.11 4.97
N ALA A 279 8.40 -4.68 4.40
CA ALA A 279 8.18 -6.12 4.43
C ALA A 279 9.27 -6.90 3.69
N THR A 280 9.75 -6.37 2.56
CA THR A 280 10.85 -6.94 1.78
C THR A 280 12.15 -6.92 2.58
N GLU A 281 12.49 -5.77 3.17
CA GLU A 281 13.72 -5.59 3.94
C GLU A 281 13.76 -6.52 5.16
N ILE A 282 12.70 -6.55 5.96
CA ILE A 282 12.62 -7.38 7.16
C ILE A 282 12.75 -8.86 6.80
N ALA A 283 11.98 -9.33 5.81
CA ALA A 283 12.01 -10.73 5.42
C ALA A 283 13.37 -11.15 4.85
N ALA A 284 13.99 -10.28 4.05
CA ALA A 284 15.33 -10.52 3.51
C ALA A 284 16.40 -10.56 4.60
N ARG A 285 16.35 -9.61 5.56
CA ARG A 285 17.29 -9.55 6.68
C ARG A 285 17.25 -10.82 7.53
N ILE A 286 16.05 -11.28 7.89
CA ILE A 286 15.87 -12.50 8.70
C ILE A 286 16.44 -13.73 7.97
N ASP A 287 16.17 -13.87 6.67
CA ASP A 287 16.68 -15.02 5.90
C ASP A 287 18.21 -14.97 5.71
N ARG A 288 18.77 -13.76 5.54
CA ARG A 288 20.22 -13.53 5.48
C ARG A 288 20.92 -13.87 6.80
N GLU A 289 20.36 -13.46 7.93
CA GLU A 289 20.88 -13.84 9.25
C GLU A 289 20.89 -15.37 9.42
N GLN A 290 19.82 -16.05 9.03
CA GLN A 290 19.75 -17.51 9.09
C GLN A 290 20.75 -18.18 8.14
N PHE A 291 20.98 -17.62 6.95
CA PHE A 291 21.98 -18.11 6.00
C PHE A 291 23.38 -18.13 6.63
N PHE A 292 23.82 -17.04 7.29
CA PHE A 292 25.13 -17.00 7.92
C PHE A 292 25.26 -17.94 9.11
N ARG A 293 24.21 -18.13 9.92
CA ARG A 293 24.25 -19.05 11.07
C ARG A 293 24.47 -20.50 10.67
N THR A 294 24.02 -20.92 9.49
CA THR A 294 24.25 -22.29 8.99
C THR A 294 25.65 -22.54 8.42
N ARG A 295 26.47 -21.47 8.27
CA ARG A 295 27.84 -21.54 7.72
C ARG A 295 28.92 -21.42 8.80
N LEU A 296 28.54 -21.20 10.05
CA LEU A 296 29.39 -21.28 11.25
C LEU A 296 29.48 -22.74 11.73
#